data_AF-A0A7K4GW32-F1
#
_entry.id   AF-A0A7K4GW32-F1
#
_cell.length_a   1.000
_cell.length_b   1.000
_cell.length_c   1.000
_cell.angle_alpha   90.00
_cell.angle_beta   90.00
_cell.angle_gamma   90.00
#
_symmetry.space_group_name_H-M   'P 1'
#
loop_
_entity.id
_entity.type
_entity.pdbx_description
1 polymer ?
#
loop_
_entity_poly.entity_id
_entity_poly.type
_entity_poly.pdbx_seq_one_letter_code
_entity_poly.pdbx_strand_id
1 'polypeptide(L)'
;MWLGKFLDLEEDIKNLRSRIKKGLFDSLKKDKLTPLEFTIIETIFNSKEQSGYDLINNLNKQFAGTWEAQSGTIYPILRKLENFGFLKSRTVKSPIGPLRK
;
A
#
# COMPACT_ATOMS: atom_id res chain seq x y z
N MET A 1 -34.10 10.95 38.47
CA MET A 1 -32.98 9.99 38.58
C MET A 1 -32.02 10.25 37.41
N TRP A 2 -31.14 11.25 37.54
CA TRP A 2 -30.24 11.73 36.47
C TRP A 2 -28.85 11.08 36.47
N LEU A 3 -28.52 10.30 37.52
CA LEU A 3 -27.21 9.69 37.71
C LEU A 3 -26.93 8.48 36.80
N GLY A 4 -27.97 7.80 36.29
CA GLY A 4 -27.80 6.63 35.41
C GLY A 4 -27.20 6.95 34.04
N LYS A 5 -27.52 8.12 33.46
CA LYS A 5 -26.93 8.56 32.18
C LYS A 5 -25.45 8.90 32.27
N PHE A 6 -24.95 9.27 33.45
CA PHE A 6 -23.53 9.58 33.65
C PHE A 6 -22.67 8.30 33.69
N LEU A 7 -23.20 7.19 34.20
CA LEU A 7 -22.52 5.90 34.22
C LEU A 7 -22.36 5.30 32.81
N ASP A 8 -23.41 5.38 31.98
CA ASP A 8 -23.35 4.97 30.56
C ASP A 8 -22.30 5.76 29.78
N LEU A 9 -22.14 7.05 30.11
CA LEU A 9 -21.24 7.96 29.41
C LEU A 9 -19.76 7.63 29.65
N GLU A 10 -19.39 7.21 30.86
CA GLU A 10 -18.02 6.76 31.15
C GLU A 10 -17.70 5.45 30.42
N GLU A 11 -18.67 4.54 30.33
CA GLU A 11 -18.51 3.26 29.64
C GLU A 11 -18.39 3.45 28.13
N ASP A 12 -19.18 4.36 27.56
CA ASP A 12 -19.08 4.81 26.16
C ASP A 12 -17.75 5.48 25.86
N ILE A 13 -17.26 6.37 26.74
CA ILE A 13 -15.94 7.00 26.58
C ILE A 13 -14.83 5.94 26.64
N LYS A 14 -14.94 4.94 27.50
CA LYS A 14 -13.96 3.85 27.62
C LYS A 14 -13.95 2.97 26.37
N ASN A 15 -15.13 2.66 25.82
CA ASN A 15 -15.28 1.92 24.57
C ASN A 15 -14.80 2.70 23.35
N LEU A 16 -15.06 4.01 23.30
CA LEU A 16 -14.57 4.89 22.26
C LEU A 16 -13.05 4.99 22.32
N ARG A 17 -12.48 5.18 23.51
CA ARG A 17 -11.03 5.22 23.71
C ARG A 17 -10.37 3.90 23.35
N SER A 18 -10.99 2.76 23.67
CA SER A 18 -10.45 1.45 23.30
C SER A 18 -10.46 1.22 21.79
N ARG A 19 -11.53 1.63 21.09
CA ARG A 19 -11.62 1.62 19.62
C ARG A 19 -10.58 2.53 18.97
N ILE A 20 -10.43 3.76 19.47
CA ILE A 20 -9.41 4.71 19.00
C ILE A 20 -8.00 4.15 19.23
N LYS A 21 -7.72 3.62 20.43
CA LYS A 21 -6.42 3.01 20.74
C LYS A 21 -6.13 1.84 19.81
N LYS A 22 -7.10 0.97 19.53
CA LYS A 22 -6.92 -0.18 18.63
C LYS A 22 -6.66 0.25 17.19
N GLY A 23 -7.41 1.22 16.67
CA GLY A 23 -7.18 1.79 15.34
C GLY A 23 -5.82 2.48 15.19
N LEU A 24 -5.36 3.19 16.22
CA LEU A 24 -4.02 3.79 16.27
C LEU A 24 -2.91 2.74 16.41
N PHE A 25 -3.10 1.70 17.23
CA PHE A 25 -2.13 0.61 17.33
C PHE A 25 -2.04 -0.21 16.03
N ASP A 26 -3.15 -0.38 15.30
CA ASP A 26 -3.16 -1.01 13.97
C ASP A 26 -2.51 -0.11 12.91
N SER A 27 -2.56 1.21 13.05
CA SER A 27 -1.81 2.14 12.18
C SER A 27 -0.32 2.15 12.50
N LEU A 28 0.08 2.03 13.77
CA LEU A 28 1.50 2.03 14.19
C LEU A 28 2.19 0.67 14.01
N LYS A 29 1.47 -0.45 14.03
CA LYS A 29 2.02 -1.78 13.65
C LYS A 29 2.32 -1.89 12.14
N LYS A 30 1.83 -0.95 11.32
CA LYS A 30 1.82 -1.00 9.86
C LYS A 30 3.11 -0.52 9.19
N ASP A 31 4.07 0.01 9.94
CA ASP A 31 5.23 0.75 9.42
C ASP A 31 6.46 -0.11 9.07
N LYS A 32 6.36 -1.44 9.07
CA LYS A 32 7.46 -2.30 8.60
C LYS A 32 7.26 -2.67 7.14
N LEU A 33 8.11 -2.12 6.27
CA LEU A 33 8.26 -2.58 4.90
C LEU A 33 8.67 -4.05 4.91
N THR A 34 7.92 -4.88 4.20
CA THR A 34 8.32 -6.26 3.93
C THR A 34 9.52 -6.28 2.98
N PRO A 35 10.33 -7.36 2.97
CA PRO A 35 11.44 -7.47 2.04
C PRO A 35 11.02 -7.30 0.58
N LEU A 36 9.87 -7.87 0.19
CA LEU A 36 9.35 -7.74 -1.18
C LEU A 36 8.96 -6.30 -1.52
N GLU A 37 8.29 -5.60 -0.59
CA GLU A 37 7.98 -4.18 -0.75
C GLU A 37 9.25 -3.34 -0.91
N PHE A 38 10.29 -3.63 -0.12
CA PHE A 38 11.57 -2.96 -0.23
C PHE A 38 12.24 -3.23 -1.59
N THR A 39 12.28 -4.48 -2.06
CA THR A 39 12.81 -4.83 -3.38
C THR A 39 12.07 -4.10 -4.50
N ILE A 40 10.74 -4.00 -4.41
CA ILE A 40 9.94 -3.26 -5.40
C ILE A 40 10.33 -1.78 -5.42
N ILE A 41 10.48 -1.14 -4.25
CA ILE A 41 10.92 0.26 -4.16
C ILE A 41 12.33 0.43 -4.77
N GLU A 42 13.26 -0.46 -4.42
CA GLU A 42 14.64 -0.44 -4.93
C GLU A 42 14.69 -0.57 -6.46
N THR A 43 13.91 -1.50 -7.01
CA THR A 43 13.85 -1.75 -8.46
C THR A 43 13.32 -0.54 -9.21
N ILE A 44 12.27 0.10 -8.68
CA ILE A 44 11.70 1.33 -9.25
C ILE A 44 12.71 2.48 -9.17
N PHE A 45 13.37 2.65 -8.02
CA PHE A 45 14.34 3.72 -7.79
C PHE A 45 15.50 3.65 -8.79
N ASN A 46 16.04 2.46 -9.05
CA ASN A 46 17.15 2.27 -9.99
C ASN A 46 16.76 2.49 -11.46
N SER A 47 15.47 2.43 -11.77
CA SER A 47 14.98 2.42 -13.15
C SER A 47 14.42 3.75 -13.64
N LYS A 48 14.50 4.81 -12.82
CA LYS A 48 13.99 6.19 -13.04
C LYS A 48 12.47 6.31 -13.18
N GLU A 49 11.83 5.49 -14.02
CA GLU A 49 10.39 5.39 -14.18
C GLU A 49 10.01 4.12 -14.94
N GLN A 50 9.03 3.37 -14.45
CA GLN A 50 8.61 2.11 -15.07
C GLN A 50 7.11 1.93 -15.03
N SER A 51 6.56 1.30 -16.08
CA SER A 51 5.20 0.79 -16.03
C SER A 51 5.11 -0.43 -15.10
N GLY A 52 3.91 -0.74 -14.62
CA GLY A 52 3.70 -1.94 -13.81
C GLY A 52 4.08 -3.24 -14.54
N TYR A 53 3.91 -3.28 -15.86
CA TYR A 53 4.33 -4.41 -16.69
C TYR A 53 5.85 -4.54 -16.79
N ASP A 54 6.55 -3.42 -16.97
CA ASP A 54 8.02 -3.41 -17.02
C ASP A 54 8.62 -3.84 -15.69
N LEU A 55 8.03 -3.38 -14.58
CA LEU A 55 8.41 -3.78 -13.24
C LEU A 55 8.27 -5.31 -13.05
N ILE A 56 7.13 -5.89 -13.42
CA ILE A 56 6.91 -7.34 -13.34
C ILE A 56 7.98 -8.09 -14.15
N ASN A 57 8.24 -7.65 -15.38
CA ASN A 57 9.22 -8.28 -16.26
C ASN A 57 10.64 -8.20 -15.67
N ASN A 58 11.01 -7.06 -15.08
CA ASN A 58 12.33 -6.89 -14.47
C ASN A 58 12.49 -7.71 -13.19
N LEU A 59 11.47 -7.77 -12.33
CA LEU A 59 11.48 -8.64 -11.16
C LEU A 59 11.65 -10.09 -11.60
N ASN A 60 10.88 -10.57 -12.57
CA ASN A 60 11.00 -11.94 -13.09
C ASN A 60 12.41 -12.25 -13.63
N LYS A 61 13.05 -11.28 -14.30
CA LYS A 61 14.45 -11.42 -14.74
C LYS A 61 15.42 -11.49 -13.56
N GLN A 62 15.26 -10.64 -12.54
CA GLN A 62 16.12 -10.61 -11.35
C GLN A 62 16.01 -11.88 -10.52
N PHE A 63 14.80 -12.41 -10.34
CA PHE A 63 14.56 -13.61 -9.54
C PHE A 63 14.89 -14.92 -10.27
N ALA A 64 15.18 -14.88 -11.57
CA ALA A 64 15.69 -16.02 -12.36
C ALA A 64 14.92 -17.34 -12.13
N GLY A 65 13.59 -17.26 -12.00
CA GLY A 65 12.71 -18.42 -11.80
C GLY A 65 12.62 -18.96 -10.37
N THR A 66 13.38 -18.41 -9.40
CA THR A 66 13.22 -18.74 -7.96
C THR A 66 11.92 -18.21 -7.37
N TRP A 67 11.41 -17.13 -7.95
CA TRP A 67 10.13 -16.52 -7.64
C TRP A 67 9.59 -15.81 -8.88
N GLU A 68 8.27 -15.82 -9.05
CA GLU A 68 7.58 -15.17 -10.17
C GLU A 68 6.66 -14.06 -9.66
N ALA A 69 6.90 -12.85 -10.15
CA ALA A 69 6.10 -11.67 -9.91
C ALA A 69 4.75 -11.79 -10.60
N GLN A 70 3.73 -12.12 -9.82
CA GLN A 70 2.34 -12.17 -10.28
C GLN A 70 1.69 -10.79 -10.23
N SER A 71 0.90 -10.46 -11.25
CA SER A 71 0.14 -9.20 -11.32
C SER A 71 -0.78 -9.03 -10.10
N GLY A 72 -1.42 -10.12 -9.66
CA GLY A 72 -2.25 -10.18 -8.45
C GLY A 72 -1.51 -9.91 -7.14
N THR A 73 -0.17 -9.87 -7.16
CA THR A 73 0.66 -9.53 -6.01
C THR A 73 1.27 -8.13 -6.16
N ILE A 74 1.82 -7.82 -7.34
CA ILE A 74 2.53 -6.57 -7.58
C ILE A 74 1.59 -5.37 -7.51
N TYR A 75 0.44 -5.38 -8.20
CA TYR A 75 -0.44 -4.22 -8.23
C TYR A 75 -1.02 -3.84 -6.86
N PRO A 76 -1.47 -4.80 -6.01
CA PRO A 76 -1.86 -4.48 -4.64
C PRO A 76 -0.72 -3.88 -3.81
N ILE A 77 0.52 -4.36 -3.95
CA ILE A 77 1.67 -3.80 -3.25
C ILE A 77 1.96 -2.37 -3.72
N LEU A 78 1.97 -2.11 -5.02
CA LEU A 78 2.15 -0.77 -5.56
C LEU A 78 1.10 0.20 -5.02
N ARG A 79 -0.16 -0.23 -4.96
CA ARG A 79 -1.26 0.57 -4.40
C ARG A 79 -1.04 0.85 -2.91
N LYS A 80 -0.58 -0.14 -2.14
CA LYS A 80 -0.24 0.02 -0.72
C LYS A 80 0.91 1.03 -0.54
N LEU A 81 1.99 0.89 -1.31
CA LEU A 81 3.17 1.75 -1.26
C LEU A 81 2.84 3.20 -1.66
N GLU A 82 1.98 3.40 -2.65
CA GLU A 82 1.44 4.70 -3.02
C GLU A 82 0.62 5.32 -1.88
N ASN A 83 -0.29 4.55 -1.27
CA ASN A 83 -1.09 5.03 -0.13
C ASN A 83 -0.24 5.40 1.08
N PHE A 84 0.93 4.77 1.23
CA PHE A 84 1.89 5.06 2.30
C PHE A 84 2.87 6.19 1.92
N GLY A 85 2.78 6.74 0.71
CA GLY A 85 3.59 7.86 0.26
C GLY A 85 5.01 7.49 -0.21
N PHE A 86 5.32 6.19 -0.35
CA PHE A 86 6.62 5.73 -0.87
C PHE A 86 6.74 5.91 -2.39
N LEU A 87 5.61 5.88 -3.11
CA LEU A 87 5.57 5.97 -4.56
C LEU A 87 4.60 7.07 -5.01
N LYS A 88 4.87 7.62 -6.20
CA LYS A 88 3.93 8.47 -6.94
C LYS A 88 3.71 7.86 -8.31
N SER A 89 2.45 7.75 -8.73
CA SER A 89 2.11 7.35 -10.08
C SER A 89 1.74 8.56 -10.94
N ARG A 90 1.95 8.45 -12.25
CA ARG A 90 1.43 9.42 -13.23
C ARG A 90 0.90 8.69 -14.45
N THR A 91 -0.16 9.22 -15.04
CA THR A 91 -0.68 8.72 -16.31
C THR A 91 0.15 9.31 -17.46
N VAL A 92 0.83 8.44 -18.19
CA VAL A 92 1.57 8.82 -19.40
C VAL A 92 0.77 8.38 -20.62
N LYS A 93 0.66 9.24 -21.64
CA LYS A 93 0.05 8.84 -22.91
C LYS A 93 0.96 7.81 -23.57
N SER A 94 0.40 6.65 -23.89
CA SER A 94 1.12 5.66 -24.67
C SER A 94 1.44 6.22 -26.07
N PRO A 95 2.69 6.05 -26.57
CA PRO A 95 3.00 6.36 -27.96
C PRO A 95 2.23 5.45 -28.93
N ILE A 96 1.87 4.23 -28.48
CA ILE A 96 0.93 3.33 -29.16
C ILE A 96 -0.44 3.54 -28.52
N GLY A 97 -1.19 4.51 -29.01
CA GLY A 97 -2.62 4.65 -28.79
C GLY A 97 -3.35 4.53 -30.13
N PRO A 98 -4.59 4.03 -30.19
CA PRO A 98 -5.33 4.04 -31.43
C PRO A 98 -5.44 5.49 -31.93
N LEU A 99 -5.11 5.71 -33.21
CA LEU A 99 -5.39 6.98 -33.90
C LEU A 99 -6.89 7.25 -33.76
N ARG A 100 -7.26 8.21 -32.92
CA ARG A 100 -8.63 8.72 -32.88
C ARG A 100 -8.80 9.68 -34.05
N LYS A 101 -9.73 9.37 -34.96
CA LYS A 101 -10.26 10.32 -35.95
C LYS A 101 -11.15 11.34 -35.25
#